data_AF-A0A969NZH5-F1
#
_entry.id   AF-A0A969NZH5-F1
#
_cell.length_a   1.000
_cell.length_b   1.000
_cell.length_c   1.000
_cell.angle_alpha   90.00
_cell.angle_beta   90.00
_cell.angle_gamma   90.00
#
_symmetry.space_group_name_H-M   'P 1'
#
loop_
_entity.id
_entity.type
_entity.pdbx_description
1 polymer ?
#
loop_
_entity_poly.entity_id
_entity_poly.type
_entity_poly.pdbx_seq_one_letter_code
_entity_poly.pdbx_strand_id
1 'polypeptide(L)'
;MSYHYRITLFSLFLWCLIAVLIWWGPSVRAVVIVTQSPTGDMVSVGAPIRIIFSQPVDQSSVEARFTLTPETAGRFIWEGQTLTFQPEPALEPATTYQVTLQPGIADQTLQSTTASATGWTFRTRSPRLLLLQQTPGGAGVLWLADTTGDERRELLREQLVSRIWQWHQMETRRSSPYHVPPNAAHCSC
;
A
#
# COMPACT_ATOMS: atom_id res chain seq x y z
N MET A 1 10.64 36.39 65.81
CA MET A 1 10.69 35.85 64.42
C MET A 1 10.08 36.90 63.49
N SER A 2 10.91 37.58 62.70
CA SER A 2 10.50 38.72 61.88
C SER A 2 9.49 38.33 60.79
N TYR A 3 8.39 39.06 60.74
CA TYR A 3 7.30 38.95 59.76
C TYR A 3 7.78 38.90 58.29
N HIS A 4 8.89 39.60 57.99
CA HIS A 4 9.55 39.57 56.69
C HIS A 4 10.01 38.17 56.24
N TYR A 5 10.45 37.30 57.16
CA TYR A 5 10.87 35.93 56.83
C TYR A 5 9.69 35.03 56.44
N ARG A 6 8.50 35.28 57.03
CA ARG A 6 7.28 34.54 56.69
C ARG A 6 6.77 34.91 55.30
N ILE A 7 6.87 36.17 54.91
CA ILE A 7 6.48 36.65 53.58
C ILE A 7 7.41 36.12 52.49
N THR A 8 8.73 36.16 52.70
CA THR A 8 9.69 35.67 51.69
C THR A 8 9.56 34.16 51.48
N LEU A 9 9.38 33.38 52.55
CA LEU A 9 9.08 31.95 52.44
C LEU A 9 7.78 31.68 51.68
N PHE A 10 6.73 32.45 51.96
CA PHE A 10 5.45 32.29 51.26
C PHE A 10 5.54 32.66 49.78
N SER A 11 6.27 33.73 49.45
CA SER A 11 6.52 34.15 48.06
C SER A 11 7.36 33.12 47.30
N LEU A 12 8.40 32.55 47.92
CA LEU A 12 9.23 31.50 47.32
C LEU A 12 8.44 30.21 47.12
N PHE A 13 7.61 29.83 48.09
CA PHE A 13 6.72 28.68 47.96
C PHE A 13 5.70 28.88 46.83
N LEU A 14 5.08 30.07 46.74
CA LEU A 14 4.16 30.41 45.66
C LEU A 14 4.86 30.36 44.29
N TRP A 15 6.07 30.90 44.18
CA TRP A 15 6.87 30.86 42.95
C TRP A 15 7.26 29.44 42.55
N CYS A 16 7.63 28.61 43.53
CA CYS A 16 7.96 27.21 43.31
C CYS A 16 6.72 26.42 42.90
N LEU A 17 5.56 26.68 43.51
CA LEU A 17 4.29 26.04 43.19
C LEU A 17 3.79 26.41 41.78
N ILE A 18 3.96 27.67 41.38
CA ILE A 18 3.71 28.12 39.99
C ILE A 18 4.67 27.44 39.01
N ALA A 19 5.97 27.39 39.33
CA ALA A 19 6.96 26.74 38.49
C ALA A 19 6.67 25.23 38.32
N VAL A 20 6.28 24.55 39.40
CA VAL A 20 5.86 23.14 39.39
C VAL A 20 4.62 22.95 38.53
N LEU A 21 3.60 23.80 38.67
CA LEU A 21 2.38 23.72 37.84
C LEU A 21 2.64 23.96 36.35
N ILE A 22 3.58 24.87 36.01
CA ILE A 22 3.98 25.09 34.61
C ILE A 22 4.75 23.87 34.06
N TRP A 23 5.62 23.28 34.87
CA TRP A 23 6.37 22.07 34.50
C TRP A 23 5.50 20.79 34.45
N TRP A 24 4.42 20.74 35.23
CA TRP A 24 3.43 19.66 35.23
C TRP A 24 2.21 19.96 34.34
N GLY A 25 2.24 21.03 33.55
CA GLY A 25 1.15 21.40 32.66
C GLY A 25 0.85 20.30 31.63
N PRO A 26 -0.43 20.09 31.26
CA PRO A 26 -0.82 19.07 30.29
C PRO A 26 -0.14 19.34 28.95
N SER A 27 0.70 18.38 28.52
CA SER A 27 1.36 18.46 27.22
C SER A 27 0.33 18.20 26.12
N VAL A 28 -0.08 19.25 25.42
CA VAL A 28 -0.93 19.12 24.22
C VAL A 28 -0.10 18.39 23.17
N ARG A 29 -0.52 17.18 22.80
CA ARG A 29 0.15 16.38 21.77
C ARG A 29 -0.23 16.91 20.39
N ALA A 30 0.77 17.09 19.53
CA ALA A 30 0.54 17.47 18.14
C ALA A 30 -0.13 16.31 17.38
N VAL A 31 -1.06 16.66 16.49
CA VAL A 31 -1.65 15.71 15.54
C VAL A 31 -0.58 15.26 14.56
N VAL A 32 -0.32 13.95 14.49
CA VAL A 32 0.61 13.34 13.53
C VAL A 32 -0.07 12.23 12.74
N ILE A 33 0.45 11.95 11.55
CA ILE A 33 0.00 10.82 10.72
C ILE A 33 0.74 9.57 11.19
N VAL A 34 -0.03 8.52 11.52
CA VAL A 34 0.51 7.25 12.01
C VAL A 34 0.76 6.30 10.84
N THR A 35 -0.20 6.19 9.93
CA THR A 35 -0.07 5.35 8.74
C THR A 35 -0.71 6.01 7.53
N GLN A 36 -0.09 5.80 6.38
CA GLN A 36 -0.58 6.26 5.09
C GLN A 36 -0.52 5.12 4.08
N SER A 37 -1.53 5.05 3.22
CA SER A 37 -1.61 4.09 2.12
C SER A 37 -2.41 4.72 0.98
N PRO A 38 -2.17 4.35 -0.28
CA PRO A 38 -1.17 3.38 -0.75
C PRO A 38 0.25 3.96 -0.81
N THR A 39 1.25 3.08 -0.89
CA THR A 39 2.68 3.40 -1.10
C THR A 39 3.27 2.44 -2.14
N GLY A 40 4.31 2.89 -2.87
CA GLY A 40 5.02 2.10 -3.88
C GLY A 40 4.55 2.34 -5.32
N ASP A 41 5.02 1.49 -6.24
CA ASP A 41 5.00 1.79 -7.68
C ASP A 41 3.93 1.04 -8.52
N MET A 42 3.19 0.12 -7.90
CA MET A 42 2.21 -0.74 -8.59
C MET A 42 0.82 -0.64 -7.95
N VAL A 43 0.40 0.58 -7.65
CA VAL A 43 -0.90 0.83 -7.01
C VAL A 43 -2.05 0.64 -8.01
N SER A 44 -3.15 0.05 -7.56
CA SER A 44 -4.36 -0.06 -8.38
C SER A 44 -4.95 1.32 -8.66
N VAL A 45 -5.42 1.57 -9.88
CA VAL A 45 -6.07 2.84 -10.26
C VAL A 45 -7.33 3.17 -9.45
N GLY A 46 -7.97 2.16 -8.86
CA GLY A 46 -9.13 2.33 -7.96
C GLY A 46 -8.78 2.24 -6.47
N ALA A 47 -7.49 2.24 -6.11
CA ALA A 47 -7.09 2.09 -4.72
C ALA A 47 -7.54 3.31 -3.88
N PRO A 48 -8.22 3.09 -2.75
CA PRO A 48 -8.54 4.18 -1.83
C PRO A 48 -7.26 4.68 -1.14
N ILE A 49 -7.19 5.99 -0.95
CA ILE A 49 -6.13 6.65 -0.18
C ILE A 49 -6.56 6.70 1.28
N ARG A 50 -5.89 5.96 2.17
CA ARG A 50 -6.21 5.89 3.60
C ARG A 50 -5.12 6.50 4.46
N ILE A 51 -5.52 7.37 5.39
CA ILE A 51 -4.68 8.09 6.34
C ILE A 51 -5.22 7.85 7.75
N ILE A 52 -4.37 7.38 8.66
CA ILE A 52 -4.73 7.21 10.08
C ILE A 52 -3.98 8.26 10.89
N PHE A 53 -4.72 9.05 11.65
CA PHE A 53 -4.17 10.08 12.54
C PHE A 53 -3.91 9.52 13.94
N SER A 54 -3.01 10.17 14.70
CA SER A 54 -2.64 9.78 16.06
C SER A 54 -3.75 10.01 17.09
N GLN A 55 -4.71 10.86 16.76
CA GLN A 55 -5.85 11.23 17.58
C GLN A 55 -7.01 11.67 16.68
N PRO A 56 -8.23 11.78 17.22
CA PRO A 56 -9.36 12.34 16.49
C PRO A 56 -9.10 13.79 16.03
N VAL A 57 -9.40 14.07 14.77
CA VAL A 57 -9.17 15.37 14.11
C VAL A 57 -10.47 16.04 13.69
N ASP A 58 -10.43 17.35 13.48
CA ASP A 58 -11.51 18.06 12.80
C ASP A 58 -11.50 17.71 11.30
N GLN A 59 -12.58 17.08 10.84
CA GLN A 59 -12.68 16.54 9.48
C GLN A 59 -12.63 17.66 8.42
N SER A 60 -13.31 18.78 8.69
CA SER A 60 -13.36 19.92 7.77
C SER A 60 -11.99 20.56 7.56
N SER A 61 -11.19 20.65 8.64
CA SER A 61 -9.84 21.16 8.61
C SER A 61 -8.90 20.31 7.76
N VAL A 62 -9.08 18.97 7.78
CA VAL A 62 -8.31 18.03 6.96
C VAL A 62 -8.72 18.14 5.49
N GLU A 63 -10.02 18.11 5.20
CA GLU A 63 -10.53 18.18 3.82
C GLU A 63 -10.10 19.47 3.11
N ALA A 64 -10.11 20.61 3.82
CA ALA A 64 -9.64 21.88 3.29
C ALA A 64 -8.12 21.95 3.03
N ARG A 65 -7.34 21.02 3.59
CA ARG A 65 -5.87 21.00 3.54
C ARG A 65 -5.29 19.79 2.80
N PHE A 66 -6.16 18.90 2.34
CA PHE A 66 -5.79 17.73 1.55
C PHE A 66 -5.67 18.13 0.08
N THR A 67 -4.52 17.83 -0.52
CA THR A 67 -4.30 17.99 -1.95
C THR A 67 -3.73 16.71 -2.55
N LEU A 68 -4.22 16.38 -3.74
CA LEU A 68 -3.77 15.26 -4.54
C LEU A 68 -3.33 15.80 -5.90
N THR A 69 -2.10 15.49 -6.30
CA THR A 69 -1.52 15.93 -7.57
C THR A 69 -1.08 14.72 -8.38
N PRO A 70 -1.51 14.52 -9.65
CA PRO A 70 -2.50 15.31 -10.38
C PRO A 70 -3.86 15.39 -9.67
N GLU A 71 -4.58 16.48 -9.90
CA GLU A 71 -5.89 16.68 -9.29
C GLU A 71 -6.85 15.59 -9.77
N THR A 72 -7.46 14.87 -8.82
CA THR A 72 -8.49 13.87 -9.10
C THR A 72 -9.62 14.06 -8.11
N ALA A 73 -10.83 14.18 -8.63
CA ALA A 73 -12.03 14.24 -7.81
C ALA A 73 -12.25 12.91 -7.06
N GLY A 74 -12.99 12.99 -5.96
CA GLY A 74 -13.31 11.83 -5.14
C GLY A 74 -14.16 12.22 -3.95
N ARG A 75 -14.41 11.24 -3.08
CA ARG A 75 -15.19 11.43 -1.85
C ARG A 75 -14.36 11.11 -0.63
N PHE A 76 -14.55 11.89 0.43
CA PHE A 76 -13.97 11.63 1.74
C PHE A 76 -14.93 10.77 2.56
N ILE A 77 -14.39 9.72 3.18
CA ILE A 77 -15.10 8.79 4.05
C ILE A 77 -14.34 8.72 5.37
N TRP A 78 -15.04 8.98 6.47
CA TRP A 78 -14.44 9.07 7.79
C TRP A 78 -14.86 7.92 8.70
N GLU A 79 -13.88 7.28 9.33
CA GLU A 79 -14.07 6.22 10.32
C GLU A 79 -13.26 6.57 11.58
N GLY A 80 -13.86 7.34 12.49
CA GLY A 80 -13.20 7.84 13.70
C GLY A 80 -12.02 8.77 13.37
N GLN A 81 -10.80 8.28 13.61
CA GLN A 81 -9.54 8.99 13.29
C GLN A 81 -8.92 8.57 11.95
N THR A 82 -9.67 7.85 11.12
CA THR A 82 -9.21 7.39 9.82
C THR A 82 -9.94 8.13 8.69
N LEU A 83 -9.17 8.74 7.81
CA LEU A 83 -9.65 9.29 6.54
C LEU A 83 -9.44 8.28 5.43
N THR A 84 -10.48 8.03 4.65
CA THR A 84 -10.41 7.28 3.38
C THR A 84 -10.92 8.17 2.26
N PHE A 85 -10.02 8.60 1.38
CA PHE A 85 -10.37 9.27 0.14
C PHE A 85 -10.53 8.23 -0.98
N GLN A 86 -11.73 8.16 -1.56
CA GLN A 86 -12.04 7.28 -2.67
C GLN A 86 -12.04 8.10 -3.97
N PRO A 87 -11.06 7.90 -4.88
CA PRO A 87 -11.03 8.57 -6.17
C PRO A 87 -12.24 8.21 -7.03
N GLU A 88 -12.86 9.21 -7.63
CA GLU A 88 -13.98 9.07 -8.56
C GLU A 88 -13.96 10.24 -9.56
N PRO A 89 -13.53 10.03 -10.83
CA PRO A 89 -13.20 8.75 -11.48
C PRO A 89 -11.92 8.10 -10.95
N ALA A 90 -11.66 6.85 -11.38
CA ALA A 90 -10.43 6.13 -11.04
C ALA A 90 -9.18 6.92 -11.49
N LEU A 91 -8.07 6.73 -10.77
CA LEU A 91 -6.79 7.36 -11.04
C LEU A 91 -6.26 6.99 -12.43
N GLU A 92 -5.47 7.87 -13.02
CA GLU A 92 -4.81 7.60 -14.30
C GLU A 92 -3.76 6.49 -14.13
N PRO A 93 -3.67 5.53 -15.07
CA PRO A 93 -2.69 4.46 -15.02
C PRO A 93 -1.27 4.96 -15.37
N ALA A 94 -0.24 4.28 -14.85
CA ALA A 94 1.17 4.63 -15.03
C ALA A 94 1.57 6.05 -14.54
N THR A 95 0.75 6.69 -13.72
CA THR A 95 0.88 8.07 -13.24
C THR A 95 1.39 8.11 -11.81
N THR A 96 2.34 9.02 -11.53
CA THR A 96 2.83 9.29 -10.18
C THR A 96 1.91 10.32 -9.52
N TYR A 97 1.32 9.95 -8.40
CA TYR A 97 0.50 10.81 -7.57
C TYR A 97 1.26 11.24 -6.32
N GLN A 98 1.07 12.49 -5.93
CA GLN A 98 1.56 13.09 -4.70
C GLN A 98 0.39 13.50 -3.83
N VAL A 99 0.30 12.90 -2.65
CA VAL A 99 -0.64 13.32 -1.61
C VAL A 99 0.08 14.31 -0.72
N THR A 100 -0.53 15.46 -0.46
CA THR A 100 -0.01 16.48 0.44
C THR A 100 -1.09 16.91 1.41
N LEU A 101 -0.74 16.95 2.69
CA LEU A 101 -1.52 17.51 3.78
C LEU A 101 -0.80 18.75 4.28
N GLN A 102 -1.43 19.91 4.08
CA GLN A 102 -0.90 21.20 4.53
C GLN A 102 -0.92 21.31 6.06
N PRO A 103 -0.05 22.14 6.66
CA PRO A 103 -0.04 22.36 8.10
C PRO A 103 -1.33 23.04 8.59
N GLY A 104 -1.59 22.95 9.89
CA GLY A 104 -2.76 23.56 10.52
C GLY A 104 -3.99 22.65 10.61
N ILE A 105 -3.83 21.34 10.44
CA ILE A 105 -4.89 20.35 10.72
C ILE A 105 -5.16 20.36 12.22
N ALA A 106 -6.39 20.67 12.61
CA ALA A 106 -6.78 20.79 14.01
C ALA A 106 -7.24 19.44 14.58
N ASP A 107 -7.00 19.22 15.87
CA ASP A 107 -7.66 18.15 16.61
C ASP A 107 -9.15 18.45 16.84
N GLN A 108 -9.93 17.46 17.29
CA GLN A 108 -11.37 17.65 17.56
C GLN A 108 -11.66 18.71 18.62
N THR A 109 -10.72 19.00 19.51
CA THR A 109 -10.87 20.03 20.56
C THR A 109 -10.43 21.42 20.09
N LEU A 110 -9.89 21.54 18.86
CA LEU A 110 -9.34 22.77 18.28
C LEU A 110 -8.21 23.42 19.13
N GLN A 111 -7.50 22.61 19.91
CA GLN A 111 -6.43 23.05 20.81
C GLN A 111 -5.04 22.72 20.27
N SER A 112 -4.96 21.76 19.35
CA SER A 112 -3.71 21.29 18.76
C SER A 112 -3.79 21.33 17.25
N THR A 113 -2.69 21.71 16.59
CA THR A 113 -2.60 21.68 15.13
C THR A 113 -1.34 20.99 14.65
N THR A 114 -1.40 20.34 13.48
CA THR A 114 -0.20 19.82 12.81
C THR A 114 0.75 20.97 12.44
N ALA A 115 2.01 20.87 12.90
CA ALA A 115 3.00 21.93 12.74
C ALA A 115 3.67 21.97 11.36
N SER A 116 3.65 20.87 10.60
CA SER A 116 4.37 20.76 9.33
C SER A 116 3.54 20.08 8.26
N ALA A 117 3.76 20.49 7.00
CA ALA A 117 3.18 19.78 5.87
C ALA A 117 3.70 18.33 5.85
N THR A 118 2.82 17.38 5.60
CA THR A 118 3.20 15.97 5.40
C THR A 118 2.72 15.54 4.03
N GLY A 119 3.56 14.84 3.28
CA GLY A 119 3.18 14.33 1.97
C GLY A 119 3.98 13.10 1.59
N TRP A 120 3.41 12.32 0.69
CA TRP A 120 4.05 11.14 0.13
C TRP A 120 3.63 10.92 -1.31
N THR A 121 4.38 10.10 -2.00
CA THR A 121 4.12 9.75 -3.40
C THR A 121 3.83 8.27 -3.55
N PHE A 122 3.04 7.95 -4.56
CA PHE A 122 2.81 6.60 -5.02
C PHE A 122 2.60 6.61 -6.54
N ARG A 123 2.83 5.48 -7.20
CA ARG A 123 2.63 5.36 -8.65
C ARG A 123 1.59 4.29 -8.96
N THR A 124 0.67 4.62 -9.86
CA THR A 124 -0.31 3.67 -10.35
C THR A 124 0.32 2.69 -11.33
N ARG A 125 -0.19 1.46 -11.34
CA ARG A 125 0.27 0.41 -12.24
C ARG A 125 0.01 0.78 -13.70
N SER A 126 0.90 0.33 -14.59
CA SER A 126 0.67 0.41 -16.03
C SER A 126 -0.48 -0.51 -16.47
N PRO A 127 -1.23 -0.15 -17.52
CA PRO A 127 -2.20 -1.05 -18.12
C PRO A 127 -1.47 -2.28 -18.69
N ARG A 128 -2.14 -3.44 -18.65
CA ARG A 128 -1.69 -4.64 -19.35
C ARG A 128 -2.70 -4.99 -20.43
N LEU A 129 -2.22 -5.26 -21.62
CA LEU A 129 -3.03 -5.67 -22.76
C LEU A 129 -2.93 -7.19 -22.93
N LEU A 130 -4.08 -7.83 -23.13
CA LEU A 130 -4.18 -9.20 -23.58
C LEU A 130 -4.48 -9.19 -25.08
N LEU A 131 -3.56 -9.67 -25.89
CA LEU A 131 -3.73 -9.78 -27.33
C LEU A 131 -3.96 -11.24 -27.70
N LEU A 132 -5.12 -11.53 -28.27
CA LEU A 132 -5.43 -12.82 -28.86
C LEU A 132 -5.12 -12.75 -30.36
N GLN A 133 -4.16 -13.56 -30.80
CA GLN A 133 -3.89 -13.74 -32.21
C GLN A 133 -4.48 -15.08 -32.65
N GLN A 134 -5.42 -15.03 -33.59
CA GLN A 134 -5.98 -16.22 -34.22
C GLN A 134 -5.27 -16.46 -35.56
N THR A 135 -4.66 -17.62 -35.70
CA THR A 135 -4.04 -18.06 -36.95
C THR A 135 -5.03 -18.94 -37.70
N PRO A 136 -5.40 -18.63 -38.96
CA PRO A 136 -6.28 -19.49 -39.75
C PRO A 136 -5.68 -20.91 -39.87
N GLY A 137 -6.40 -21.92 -39.38
CA GLY A 137 -5.95 -23.31 -39.38
C GLY A 137 -4.91 -23.69 -38.32
N GLY A 138 -4.59 -22.79 -37.38
CA GLY A 138 -3.64 -23.01 -36.28
C GLY A 138 -4.23 -22.77 -34.88
N ALA A 139 -3.43 -23.04 -33.85
CA ALA A 139 -3.79 -22.70 -32.47
C ALA A 139 -3.70 -21.18 -32.24
N GLY A 140 -4.65 -20.63 -31.48
CA GLY A 140 -4.62 -19.22 -31.08
C GLY A 140 -3.53 -18.98 -30.03
N VAL A 141 -2.75 -17.91 -30.20
CA VAL A 141 -1.69 -17.52 -29.25
C VAL A 141 -2.18 -16.35 -28.41
N LEU A 142 -2.00 -16.46 -27.08
CA LEU A 142 -2.32 -15.40 -26.12
C LEU A 142 -1.03 -14.69 -25.68
N TRP A 143 -0.98 -13.39 -25.94
CA TRP A 143 0.13 -12.52 -25.57
C TRP A 143 -0.28 -11.59 -24.43
N LEU A 144 0.55 -11.49 -23.38
CA LEU A 144 0.51 -10.37 -22.43
C LEU A 144 1.53 -9.33 -22.89
N ALA A 145 1.07 -8.11 -23.13
CA ALA A 145 1.93 -6.97 -23.43
C ALA A 145 1.72 -5.88 -22.37
N ASP A 146 2.82 -5.26 -21.95
CA ASP A 146 2.81 -3.99 -21.25
C ASP A 146 2.63 -2.85 -22.26
N THR A 147 1.98 -1.74 -21.87
CA THR A 147 1.81 -0.58 -22.77
C THR A 147 3.13 0.11 -23.13
N THR A 148 4.19 -0.21 -22.41
CA THR A 148 5.57 0.22 -22.66
C THR A 148 6.27 -0.58 -23.77
N GLY A 149 5.70 -1.72 -24.18
CA GLY A 149 6.18 -2.50 -25.33
C GLY A 149 7.51 -3.25 -25.09
N ASP A 150 8.02 -3.23 -23.86
CA ASP A 150 9.36 -3.73 -23.52
C ASP A 150 9.34 -5.21 -23.11
N GLU A 151 8.19 -5.72 -22.64
CA GLU A 151 8.02 -7.11 -22.24
C GLU A 151 6.88 -7.82 -22.99
N ARG A 152 7.13 -8.22 -24.25
CA ARG A 152 6.33 -9.28 -24.88
C ARG A 152 6.65 -10.62 -24.20
N ARG A 153 5.91 -10.95 -23.14
CA ARG A 153 5.98 -12.28 -22.53
C ARG A 153 4.95 -13.20 -23.19
N GLU A 154 5.45 -14.15 -23.98
CA GLU A 154 4.66 -15.27 -24.49
C GLU A 154 4.24 -16.16 -23.31
N LEU A 155 2.97 -16.12 -22.92
CA LEU A 155 2.48 -16.88 -21.76
C LEU A 155 2.31 -18.37 -22.04
N LEU A 156 2.17 -18.72 -23.31
CA LEU A 156 2.05 -20.09 -23.77
C LEU A 156 3.38 -20.57 -24.35
N ARG A 157 4.44 -20.55 -23.54
CA ARG A 157 5.61 -21.37 -23.86
C ARG A 157 5.31 -22.78 -23.37
N GLU A 158 5.13 -23.70 -24.31
CA GLU A 158 5.12 -25.19 -24.28
C GLU A 158 5.86 -25.93 -23.14
N GLN A 159 6.64 -25.28 -22.27
CA GLN A 159 7.47 -25.92 -21.26
C GLN A 159 6.72 -26.51 -20.06
N LEU A 160 5.42 -26.25 -19.88
CA LEU A 160 4.60 -26.97 -18.89
C LEU A 160 4.06 -28.29 -19.44
N VAL A 161 3.77 -28.39 -20.74
CA VAL A 161 3.24 -29.61 -21.36
C VAL A 161 4.32 -30.70 -21.45
N SER A 162 5.57 -30.32 -21.71
CA SER A 162 6.68 -31.28 -21.76
C SER A 162 7.01 -31.90 -20.39
N ARG A 163 6.84 -31.17 -19.27
CA ARG A 163 7.00 -31.74 -17.92
C ARG A 163 5.89 -32.72 -17.57
N ILE A 164 4.67 -32.48 -18.02
CA ILE A 164 3.53 -33.38 -17.81
C ILE A 164 3.78 -34.70 -18.57
N TRP A 165 4.26 -34.63 -19.81
CA TRP A 165 4.64 -35.82 -20.58
C TRP A 165 5.87 -36.55 -20.00
N GLN A 166 6.87 -35.82 -19.50
CA GLN A 166 8.03 -36.42 -18.83
C GLN A 166 7.62 -37.19 -17.56
N TRP A 167 6.67 -36.68 -16.78
CA TRP A 167 6.16 -37.39 -15.60
C TRP A 167 5.45 -38.70 -15.99
N HIS A 168 4.63 -38.68 -17.05
CA HIS A 168 3.94 -39.89 -17.52
C HIS A 168 4.92 -40.95 -18.07
N GLN A 169 6.00 -40.54 -18.73
CA GLN A 169 7.06 -41.46 -19.17
C GLN A 169 7.89 -42.05 -18.02
N MET A 170 8.02 -41.34 -16.90
CA MET A 170 8.71 -41.86 -15.71
C MET A 170 7.86 -42.89 -14.96
N GLU A 171 6.55 -42.69 -14.87
CA GLU A 171 5.63 -43.62 -14.20
C GLU A 171 5.50 -44.96 -14.96
N THR A 172 5.52 -44.90 -16.30
CA THR A 172 5.44 -46.10 -17.16
C THR A 172 6.72 -46.94 -17.16
N ARG A 173 7.89 -46.34 -16.92
CA ARG A 173 9.13 -47.13 -16.72
C ARG A 173 9.20 -47.79 -15.35
N ARG A 174 8.55 -47.23 -14.33
CA ARG A 174 8.57 -47.78 -12.96
C ARG A 174 7.57 -48.93 -12.77
N SER A 175 6.62 -49.09 -13.70
CA SER A 175 5.52 -50.06 -13.62
C SER A 175 5.61 -51.23 -14.60
N SER A 176 6.74 -51.46 -15.29
CA SER A 176 6.90 -52.67 -16.12
C SER A 176 7.46 -53.85 -15.30
N PRO A 177 6.65 -54.90 -14.99
CA PRO A 177 7.11 -56.06 -14.23
C PRO A 177 7.59 -57.22 -15.14
N TYR A 178 7.65 -57.04 -16.46
CA TYR A 178 7.98 -58.11 -17.39
C TYR A 178 9.22 -57.79 -18.21
N HIS A 179 10.37 -57.92 -17.56
CA HIS A 179 11.63 -58.14 -18.26
C HIS A 179 11.77 -59.64 -18.51
N VAL A 180 11.28 -60.14 -19.65
CA VAL A 180 11.60 -61.50 -20.11
C VAL A 180 12.97 -61.43 -20.80
N PRO A 181 13.99 -62.15 -20.33
CA PRO A 181 15.28 -62.19 -21.02
C PRO A 181 15.15 -62.96 -22.34
N PRO A 182 15.84 -62.54 -23.42
CA PRO A 182 15.88 -63.31 -24.64
C PRO A 182 16.87 -64.46 -24.46
N ASN A 183 16.38 -65.69 -24.30
CA ASN A 183 17.24 -66.86 -24.43
C ASN A 183 16.65 -67.86 -25.43
N ALA A 184 17.39 -68.00 -26.53
CA ALA A 184 17.63 -69.16 -27.38
C ALA A 184 16.64 -70.33 -27.39
N ALA A 185 16.07 -70.60 -28.56
CA ALA A 185 16.08 -71.90 -29.26
C ALA A 185 15.28 -71.72 -30.58
N HIS A 186 15.93 -71.58 -31.74
CA HIS A 186 16.08 -72.67 -32.72
C HIS A 186 15.09 -73.84 -32.57
N CYS A 187 14.18 -73.98 -33.53
CA CYS A 187 13.93 -75.22 -34.26
C CYS A 187 13.06 -74.94 -35.49
N SER A 188 13.65 -75.17 -36.66
CA SER A 188 12.99 -75.25 -37.96
C SER A 188 12.37 -76.64 -38.16
N CYS A 189 11.27 -76.68 -38.93
CA CYS A 189 10.63 -77.81 -39.62
C CYS A 189 10.23 -79.05 -38.79
#